data_AF-D7BFE9-F1
#
_entry.id   AF-D7BFE9-F1
#
_cell.length_a   1.000
_cell.length_b   1.000
_cell.length_c   1.000
_cell.angle_alpha   90.00
_cell.angle_beta   90.00
_cell.angle_gamma   90.00
#
_symmetry.space_group_name_H-M   'P 1'
#
loop_
_entity.id
_entity.type
_entity.pdbx_description
1 polymer ?
#
loop_
_entity_poly.entity_id
_entity_poly.type
_entity_poly.pdbx_seq_one_letter_code
_entity_poly.pdbx_strand_id
1 'polypeptide(L)'
;MYLNLYGLNLVYDVHGKGEPVLLVAETAQAWADAFPIPPGYRFLLPDLPGFGRSEGPPMTPEELAEYPLALVTMLNLGRPKIGARGRGERVGKLVADRLGTDFRVIQDRGDLERWLAAR
;
A
#
# COMPACT_ATOMS: atom_id res chain seq x y z
N MET A 1 -9.09 -0.36 -9.52
CA MET A 1 -8.75 0.87 -10.29
C MET A 1 -7.36 0.69 -10.90
N TYR A 2 -6.93 1.53 -11.84
CA TYR A 2 -5.53 1.50 -12.30
C TYR A 2 -4.98 2.91 -12.58
N LEU A 3 -3.67 3.08 -12.46
CA LEU A 3 -2.92 4.24 -12.96
C LEU A 3 -1.82 3.78 -13.91
N ASN A 4 -1.62 4.51 -15.01
CA ASN A 4 -0.46 4.29 -15.86
C ASN A 4 0.75 5.02 -15.26
N LEU A 5 1.75 4.26 -14.83
CA LEU A 5 2.97 4.76 -14.19
C LEU A 5 4.16 4.08 -14.85
N TYR A 6 5.11 4.87 -15.34
CA TYR A 6 6.34 4.35 -15.98
C TYR A 6 6.08 3.37 -17.13
N GLY A 7 4.98 3.56 -17.88
CA GLY A 7 4.60 2.68 -18.99
C GLY A 7 3.86 1.39 -18.57
N LEU A 8 3.51 1.25 -17.29
CA LEU A 8 2.85 0.08 -16.74
C LEU A 8 1.54 0.46 -16.04
N ASN A 9 0.54 -0.43 -16.06
CA ASN A 9 -0.73 -0.21 -15.38
C ASN A 9 -0.68 -0.75 -13.95
N LEU A 10 -0.46 0.13 -12.98
CA LEU A 10 -0.53 -0.21 -11.56
C LEU A 10 -2.00 -0.35 -11.15
N VAL A 11 -2.44 -1.58 -10.94
CA VAL A 11 -3.78 -1.89 -10.45
C VAL A 11 -3.81 -1.78 -8.94
N TYR A 12 -4.85 -1.16 -8.39
CA TYR A 12 -5.03 -1.01 -6.95
C TYR A 12 -6.52 -0.97 -6.59
N ASP A 13 -6.81 -1.43 -5.37
CA ASP A 13 -8.13 -1.32 -4.78
C ASP A 13 -8.20 -0.16 -3.80
N VAL A 14 -9.39 0.42 -3.67
CA VAL A 14 -9.69 1.48 -2.71
C VAL A 14 -10.92 1.09 -1.91
N HIS A 15 -10.83 1.16 -0.60
CA HIS A 15 -11.92 0.81 0.28
C HIS A 15 -12.02 1.78 1.46
N GLY A 16 -13.24 2.07 1.90
CA GLY A 16 -13.49 3.02 2.97
C GLY A 16 -13.37 4.49 2.54
N LYS A 17 -13.44 5.39 3.52
CA LYS A 17 -13.39 6.85 3.37
C LYS A 17 -12.75 7.45 4.63
N GLY A 18 -11.94 8.50 4.44
CA GLY A 18 -11.27 9.23 5.52
C GLY A 18 -9.75 9.26 5.35
N GLU A 19 -9.02 9.10 6.46
CA GLU A 19 -7.56 9.19 6.50
C GLU A 19 -6.92 8.12 5.60
N PRO A 20 -6.00 8.49 4.68
CA PRO A 20 -5.42 7.55 3.75
C PRO A 20 -4.39 6.64 4.43
N VAL A 21 -4.53 5.33 4.19
CA VAL A 21 -3.55 4.31 4.59
C VAL A 21 -3.17 3.53 3.34
N LEU A 22 -1.88 3.42 3.06
CA LEU A 22 -1.37 2.58 1.98
C LEU A 22 -0.98 1.22 2.56
N LEU A 23 -1.54 0.15 2.00
CA LEU A 23 -1.29 -1.22 2.42
C LEU A 23 -0.51 -1.97 1.34
N VAL A 24 0.78 -2.21 1.58
CA VAL A 24 1.72 -2.73 0.59
C VAL A 24 1.98 -4.22 0.83
N ALA A 25 1.59 -5.04 -0.14
CA ALA A 25 1.93 -6.46 -0.26
C ALA A 25 2.19 -6.76 -1.74
N GLU A 26 2.46 -8.02 -2.08
CA GLU A 26 2.51 -8.47 -3.48
C GLU A 26 1.19 -8.16 -4.20
N THR A 27 0.06 -8.48 -3.56
CA THR A 27 -1.28 -8.28 -4.10
C THR A 27 -2.23 -7.73 -3.04
N ALA A 28 -3.26 -7.00 -3.47
CA ALA A 28 -4.35 -6.53 -2.63
C ALA A 28 -5.06 -7.69 -1.90
N GLN A 29 -5.13 -8.87 -2.52
CA GLN A 29 -5.75 -10.07 -1.95
C GLN A 29 -5.07 -10.53 -0.65
N ALA A 30 -3.80 -10.18 -0.45
CA ALA A 30 -3.09 -10.45 0.80
C ALA A 30 -3.74 -9.76 2.01
N TRP A 31 -4.63 -8.78 1.78
CA TRP A 31 -5.34 -8.03 2.82
C TRP A 31 -6.80 -8.42 3.01
N ALA A 32 -7.24 -9.58 2.50
CA ALA A 32 -8.62 -10.03 2.64
C ALA A 32 -9.07 -10.15 4.11
N ASP A 33 -8.15 -10.44 5.02
CA ASP A 33 -8.37 -10.53 6.47
C ASP A 33 -8.57 -9.15 7.15
N ALA A 34 -8.17 -8.06 6.50
CA ALA A 34 -8.31 -6.70 7.04
C ALA A 34 -9.73 -6.14 6.99
N PHE A 35 -10.70 -6.88 6.45
CA PHE A 35 -12.07 -6.44 6.24
C PHE A 35 -13.07 -6.96 7.31
N PRO A 36 -14.14 -6.19 7.63
CA PRO A 36 -14.41 -4.83 7.18
C PRO A 36 -13.41 -3.82 7.74
N ILE A 37 -13.18 -2.77 6.96
CA ILE A 37 -12.24 -1.69 7.29
C ILE A 37 -12.79 -0.87 8.47
N PRO A 38 -11.94 -0.53 9.47
CA PRO A 38 -12.31 0.39 10.53
C PRO A 38 -12.80 1.73 9.97
N PRO A 39 -13.90 2.30 10.49
CA PRO A 39 -14.44 3.56 10.00
C PRO A 39 -13.44 4.70 10.14
N GLY A 40 -13.49 5.67 9.22
CA GLY A 40 -12.61 6.84 9.24
C GLY A 40 -11.29 6.66 8.48
N TYR A 41 -11.03 5.46 7.94
CA TYR A 41 -9.87 5.20 7.09
C TYR A 41 -10.27 4.89 5.64
N ARG A 42 -9.39 5.31 4.73
CA ARG A 42 -9.44 4.96 3.31
C ARG A 42 -8.19 4.16 2.97
N PHE A 43 -8.35 2.86 2.74
CA PHE A 43 -7.24 1.99 2.39
C PHE A 43 -7.01 1.99 0.88
N LEU A 44 -5.74 2.06 0.50
CA LEU A 44 -5.28 1.85 -0.87
C LEU A 44 -4.39 0.61 -0.89
N LEU A 45 -4.72 -0.34 -1.76
CA LEU A 45 -4.08 -1.64 -1.82
C LEU A 45 -3.58 -1.88 -3.24
N PRO A 46 -2.34 -1.48 -3.59
CA PRO A 46 -1.76 -1.76 -4.89
C PRO A 46 -1.39 -3.23 -5.02
N ASP A 47 -1.62 -3.79 -6.20
CA ASP A 47 -0.88 -4.97 -6.66
C ASP A 47 0.47 -4.45 -7.18
N LEU A 48 1.59 -4.92 -6.62
CA LEU A 48 2.91 -4.47 -7.05
C LEU A 48 3.20 -4.93 -8.49
N PRO A 49 4.01 -4.19 -9.28
CA PRO A 49 4.42 -4.62 -10.61
C PRO A 49 4.94 -6.06 -10.66
N GLY A 50 4.41 -6.86 -11.59
CA GLY A 50 4.72 -8.29 -11.72
C GLY A 50 3.92 -9.20 -10.78
N PHE A 51 2.96 -8.67 -10.03
CA PHE A 51 2.10 -9.43 -9.12
C PHE A 51 0.61 -9.09 -9.33
N GLY A 52 -0.25 -10.05 -8.99
CA GLY A 52 -1.70 -9.86 -9.01
C GLY A 52 -2.19 -9.44 -10.39
N ARG A 53 -2.85 -8.28 -10.46
CA ARG A 53 -3.40 -7.69 -11.69
C ARG A 53 -2.47 -6.67 -12.33
N SER A 54 -1.36 -6.33 -11.68
CA SER A 54 -0.33 -5.43 -12.21
C SER A 54 0.70 -6.26 -12.98
N GLU A 55 0.60 -6.26 -14.31
CA GLU A 55 1.64 -6.84 -15.17
C GLU A 55 2.98 -6.14 -14.96
N GLY A 56 4.11 -6.78 -15.29
CA GLY A 56 5.43 -6.15 -15.23
C GLY A 56 6.58 -7.17 -15.18
N PRO A 57 7.80 -6.76 -15.54
CA PRO A 57 8.98 -7.60 -15.36
C PRO A 57 9.32 -7.77 -13.86
N PRO A 58 10.13 -8.77 -13.51
CA PRO A 58 10.72 -8.85 -12.16
C PRO A 58 11.51 -7.57 -11.84
N MET A 59 11.32 -7.04 -10.64
CA MET A 59 11.95 -5.80 -10.17
C MET A 59 12.53 -5.98 -8.76
N THR A 60 13.54 -5.18 -8.46
CA THR A 60 14.08 -5.02 -7.10
C THR A 60 13.08 -4.30 -6.20
N PRO A 61 13.17 -4.45 -4.86
CA PRO A 61 12.31 -3.71 -3.93
C PRO A 61 12.41 -2.18 -4.11
N GLU A 62 13.58 -1.68 -4.48
CA GLU A 62 13.84 -0.26 -4.72
C GLU A 62 13.08 0.25 -5.96
N GLU A 63 13.08 -0.50 -7.06
CA GLU A 63 12.29 -0.19 -8.26
C GLU A 63 10.79 -0.33 -7.98
N LEU A 64 10.38 -1.38 -7.27
CA LEU A 64 8.98 -1.58 -6.89
C LEU A 64 8.44 -0.42 -6.05
N ALA A 65 9.27 0.20 -5.20
CA ALA A 65 8.86 1.30 -4.33
C ALA A 65 8.51 2.60 -5.08
N GLU A 66 8.98 2.77 -6.31
CA GLU A 66 8.67 3.95 -7.13
C GLU A 66 7.18 4.01 -7.53
N TYR A 67 6.52 2.85 -7.63
CA TYR A 67 5.11 2.74 -8.01
C TYR A 67 4.12 3.14 -6.91
N PRO A 68 4.16 2.57 -5.69
CA PRO A 68 3.36 3.05 -4.57
C PRO A 68 3.68 4.50 -4.20
N LEU A 69 4.94 4.94 -4.33
CA LEU A 69 5.30 6.35 -4.13
C LEU A 69 4.64 7.26 -5.17
N ALA A 70 4.67 6.88 -6.44
CA ALA A 70 4.00 7.61 -7.51
C ALA A 70 2.48 7.57 -7.35
N LEU A 71 1.88 6.46 -6.89
CA LEU A 71 0.46 6.36 -6.54
C LEU A 71 0.08 7.37 -5.46
N VAL A 72 0.86 7.44 -4.37
CA VAL A 72 0.66 8.41 -3.27
C VAL A 72 0.71 9.84 -3.80
N THR A 73 1.70 10.13 -4.65
CA THR A 73 1.90 11.46 -5.25
C THR A 73 0.75 11.82 -6.19
N MET A 74 0.37 10.91 -7.09
CA MET A 74 -0.61 11.19 -8.13
C MET A 74 -2.04 11.32 -7.60
N LEU A 75 -2.34 10.62 -6.50
CA LEU A 75 -3.61 10.76 -5.82
C LEU A 75 -3.60 11.87 -4.76
N ASN A 76 -2.51 12.65 -4.65
CA ASN A 76 -2.33 13.74 -3.68
C ASN A 76 -2.66 13.30 -2.24
N LEU A 77 -2.16 12.14 -1.81
CA LEU A 77 -2.51 11.57 -0.49
C LEU A 77 -1.74 12.21 0.68
N GLY A 78 -0.78 13.11 0.39
CA GLY A 78 0.10 13.69 1.40
C GLY A 78 1.07 12.66 1.96
N ARG A 79 0.99 12.42 3.27
CA ARG A 79 1.84 11.46 4.01
C ARG A 79 0.96 10.37 4.63
N PRO A 80 0.42 9.43 3.84
CA PRO A 80 -0.40 8.36 4.38
C PRO A 80 0.41 7.48 5.31
N LYS A 81 -0.25 6.86 6.30
CA LYS A 81 0.36 5.76 7.07
C LYS A 81 0.61 4.56 6.15
N ILE A 82 1.73 3.85 6.34
CA ILE A 82 2.11 2.72 5.50
C ILE A 82 2.08 1.42 6.29
N GLY A 83 1.12 0.55 5.98
CA GLY A 83 1.10 -0.83 6.44
C GLY A 83 1.72 -1.75 5.40
N ALA A 84 2.46 -2.78 5.80
CA ALA A 84 3.03 -3.73 4.86
C ALA A 84 3.06 -5.17 5.38
N ARG A 85 3.14 -6.14 4.46
CA ARG A 85 3.37 -7.55 4.77
C ARG A 85 4.05 -8.27 3.62
N GLY A 86 4.68 -9.42 3.90
CA GLY A 86 5.29 -10.26 2.86
C GLY A 86 6.41 -9.53 2.12
N ARG A 87 6.51 -9.69 0.79
CA ARG A 87 7.50 -8.93 0.00
C ARG A 87 7.25 -7.42 0.02
N GLY A 88 6.05 -7.00 0.39
CA GLY A 88 5.70 -5.59 0.55
C GLY A 88 6.42 -4.91 1.72
N GLU A 89 6.99 -5.64 2.68
CA GLU A 89 7.64 -5.03 3.86
C GLU A 89 8.81 -4.12 3.49
N ARG A 90 9.73 -4.62 2.66
CA ARG A 90 10.88 -3.86 2.18
C ARG A 90 10.43 -2.66 1.33
N VAL A 91 9.46 -2.88 0.44
CA VAL A 91 8.91 -1.85 -0.45
C VAL A 91 8.23 -0.74 0.36
N GLY A 92 7.32 -1.11 1.28
CA GLY A 92 6.59 -0.19 2.14
C GLY A 92 7.52 0.62 3.05
N LYS A 93 8.58 0.00 3.59
CA LYS A 93 9.59 0.72 4.38
C LYS A 93 10.29 1.80 3.57
N LEU A 94 10.71 1.48 2.35
CA LEU A 94 11.36 2.43 1.44
C LEU A 94 10.43 3.59 1.06
N VAL A 95 9.14 3.32 0.84
CA VAL A 95 8.13 4.36 0.59
C VAL A 95 7.97 5.25 1.82
N ALA A 96 7.84 4.65 3.01
CA ALA A 96 7.66 5.38 4.25
C ALA A 96 8.84 6.31 4.57
N ASP A 97 10.07 5.81 4.36
CA ASP A 97 11.30 6.58 4.54
C ASP A 97 11.36 7.80 3.61
N ARG A 98 10.99 7.62 2.34
CA ARG A 98 10.96 8.71 1.35
C ARG A 98 9.89 9.76 1.66
N LEU A 99 8.76 9.34 2.22
CA LEU A 99 7.65 10.24 2.58
C LEU A 99 7.82 10.89 3.97
N GLY A 100 8.68 10.34 4.82
CA GLY A 100 8.79 10.72 6.22
C GLY A 100 7.47 10.50 6.97
N THR A 101 6.92 9.28 6.86
CA THR A 101 5.63 8.87 7.45
C THR A 101 5.77 7.59 8.29
N ASP A 102 4.72 7.24 9.02
CA ASP A 102 4.65 6.06 9.87
C ASP A 102 4.61 4.75 9.05
N PHE A 103 5.29 3.72 9.55
CA PHE A 103 5.42 2.41 8.93
C PHE A 103 5.20 1.28 9.93
N ARG A 104 4.41 0.29 9.53
CA ARG A 104 4.15 -0.91 10.33
C ARG A 104 4.09 -2.17 9.47
N VAL A 105 4.77 -3.22 9.92
CA VAL A 105 4.53 -4.58 9.41
C VAL A 105 3.28 -5.12 10.11
N ILE A 106 2.29 -5.57 9.33
CA ILE A 106 0.99 -6.01 9.81
C ILE A 106 0.85 -7.52 9.64
N GLN A 107 0.69 -8.24 10.75
CA GLN A 107 0.54 -9.70 10.73
C GLN A 107 -0.90 -10.14 10.48
N ASP A 108 -1.85 -9.45 11.09
CA ASP A 108 -3.26 -9.76 11.03
C ASP A 108 -4.11 -8.49 11.25
N ARG A 109 -5.42 -8.67 11.17
CA ARG A 109 -6.39 -7.60 11.42
C ARG A 109 -6.27 -6.97 12.81
N GLY A 110 -6.01 -7.76 13.84
CA GLY A 110 -5.90 -7.25 15.21
C GLY A 110 -4.70 -6.31 15.35
N ASP A 111 -3.58 -6.61 14.70
CA ASP A 111 -2.41 -5.73 14.64
C ASP A 111 -2.70 -4.44 13.88
N LEU A 112 -3.41 -4.53 12.74
CA LEU A 112 -3.88 -3.36 12.00
C LEU A 112 -4.76 -2.44 12.86
N GLU A 113 -5.75 -3.00 13.55
CA GLU A 113 -6.67 -2.23 14.39
C GLU A 113 -5.94 -1.54 15.56
N ARG A 114 -5.02 -2.25 16.23
CA ARG A 114 -4.20 -1.67 17.30
C ARG A 114 -3.30 -0.55 16.79
N TRP A 115 -2.67 -0.73 15.64
CA TRP A 115 -1.80 0.28 15.04
C TRP A 115 -2.58 1.55 14.64
N LEU A 116 -3.76 1.40 14.05
CA LEU A 116 -4.60 2.54 13.69
C LEU A 116 -5.17 3.27 14.92
N ALA A 117 -5.44 2.54 16.02
CA ALA A 117 -5.90 3.13 17.27
C ALA A 117 -4.80 3.86 18.07
N ALA A 118 -3.53 3.54 17.83
CA ALA A 118 -2.40 4.25 18.43
C ALA A 118 -2.27 5.63 17.77
N ARG A 119 -2.64 6.67 18.54
CA ARG A 119 -2.48 8.07 18.14
C ARG A 119 -1.02 8.51 18.21
#